data_AF-A0A508TEL9-F1
#
_entry.id   AF-A0A508TEL9-F1
#
_cell.length_a   1.000
_cell.length_b   1.000
_cell.length_c   1.000
_cell.angle_alpha   90.00
_cell.angle_beta   90.00
_cell.angle_gamma   90.00
#
_symmetry.space_group_name_H-M   'P 1'
#
loop_
_entity.id
_entity.type
_entity.pdbx_description
1 polymer ?
#
loop_
_entity_poly.entity_id
_entity_poly.type
_entity_poly.pdbx_seq_one_letter_code
_entity_poly.pdbx_strand_id
1 'polypeptide(L)' 'MGATHFLTKTLPKVATEMALSVLAYNLTRVMNIVGVKPLIVAIVA' A
#
# COMPACT_ATOMS: atom_id res chain seq x y z
N MET A 1 7.47 7.25 -7.94
CA MET A 1 6.27 8.10 -8.09
C MET A 1 6.72 9.49 -8.53
N GLY A 2 6.06 10.07 -9.53
CA GLY A 2 6.38 11.41 -10.04
C GLY A 2 5.37 12.46 -9.56
N ALA A 3 5.68 13.74 -9.74
CA ALA A 3 4.85 14.85 -9.25
C ALA A 3 3.42 14.88 -9.87
N THR A 4 3.23 14.29 -11.05
CA THR A 4 1.92 14.18 -11.71
C THR A 4 1.06 13.02 -11.21
N HIS A 5 1.63 12.12 -10.39
CA HIS A 5 0.92 10.97 -9.85
C HIS A 5 0.07 11.34 -8.62
N PHE A 6 0.44 12.41 -7.90
CA PHE A 6 -0.29 12.83 -6.71
C PHE A 6 -1.50 13.70 -7.08
N LEU A 7 -2.63 13.40 -6.46
CA LEU A 7 -3.85 14.20 -6.60
C LEU A 7 -3.81 15.41 -5.67
N THR A 8 -3.12 15.29 -4.55
CA THR A 8 -2.98 16.33 -3.55
C THR A 8 -1.68 17.12 -3.70
N LYS A 9 -1.69 18.36 -3.19
CA LYS A 9 -0.59 19.32 -3.38
C LYS A 9 0.21 19.62 -2.12
N THR A 10 -0.31 19.31 -0.94
CA THR A 10 0.37 19.60 0.33
C THR A 10 1.08 18.37 0.87
N LEU A 11 2.26 18.55 1.46
CA LEU A 11 3.11 17.46 1.94
C LEU A 11 2.39 16.44 2.84
N PRO A 12 1.54 16.84 3.81
CA PRO A 12 0.82 15.86 4.64
C PRO A 12 -0.12 14.96 3.83
N LYS A 13 -0.77 15.52 2.79
CA LYS A 13 -1.70 14.78 1.94
C LYS A 13 -0.98 13.89 0.93
N VAL A 14 0.10 14.41 0.34
CA VAL A 14 0.99 13.64 -0.55
C VAL A 14 1.62 12.46 0.19
N ALA A 15 2.05 12.67 1.44
CA ALA A 15 2.58 11.58 2.28
C ALA A 15 1.53 10.48 2.52
N THR A 16 0.26 10.85 2.65
CA THR A 16 -0.85 9.90 2.80
C THR A 16 -1.06 9.09 1.52
N GLU A 17 -1.06 9.74 0.35
CA GLU A 17 -1.15 9.05 -0.96
C GLU A 17 0.06 8.13 -1.22
N MET A 18 1.24 8.58 -0.83
CA MET A 18 2.46 7.77 -0.87
C MET A 18 2.32 6.51 -0.01
N ALA A 19 1.88 6.67 1.23
CA ALA A 19 1.69 5.56 2.16
C ALA A 19 0.66 4.55 1.63
N LEU A 20 -0.46 5.03 1.06
CA LEU A 20 -1.48 4.15 0.48
C LEU A 20 -0.93 3.34 -0.70
N SER A 21 -0.18 3.98 -1.60
CA SER A 21 0.43 3.31 -2.75
C SER A 21 1.47 2.27 -2.32
N VAL A 22 2.28 2.56 -1.30
CA VAL A 22 3.23 1.60 -0.71
C VAL A 22 2.51 0.45 -0.05
N LEU A 23 1.42 0.71 0.69
CA LEU A 23 0.60 -0.33 1.31
C LEU A 23 0.01 -1.27 0.25
N ALA A 24 -0.56 -0.74 -0.83
CA ALA A 24 -1.13 -1.54 -1.91
C ALA A 24 -0.06 -2.42 -2.59
N TYR A 25 1.12 -1.88 -2.84
CA TYR A 25 2.26 -2.65 -3.36
C TYR A 25 2.66 -3.76 -2.39
N ASN A 26 2.79 -3.46 -1.11
CA ASN A 26 3.17 -4.43 -0.09
C ASN A 26 2.15 -5.55 0.06
N LEU A 27 0.85 -5.24 0.04
CA LEU A 27 -0.21 -6.26 0.07
C LEU A 27 -0.11 -7.18 -1.14
N THR A 28 0.08 -6.63 -2.33
CA THR A 28 0.27 -7.43 -3.55
C THR A 28 1.50 -8.33 -3.45
N ARG A 29 2.61 -7.77 -2.96
CA ARG A 29 3.86 -8.50 -2.76
C ARG A 29 3.70 -9.65 -1.76
N VAL A 30 3.07 -9.40 -0.62
CA VAL A 30 2.84 -10.42 0.42
C VAL A 30 1.88 -11.49 -0.08
N MET A 31 0.81 -11.12 -0.79
CA MET A 31 -0.09 -12.09 -1.43
C MET A 31 0.66 -13.01 -2.40
N ASN A 32 1.63 -12.48 -3.15
CA ASN A 32 2.44 -13.26 -4.09
C ASN A 32 3.49 -14.14 -3.41
N ILE A 33 4.03 -13.72 -2.26
CA ILE A 33 5.09 -14.47 -1.55
C ILE A 33 4.48 -15.53 -0.61
N VAL A 34 3.50 -15.12 0.20
CA VAL A 34 2.95 -15.93 1.31
C VAL A 34 1.64 -16.61 0.90
N GLY A 35 0.89 -16.03 -0.03
CA GLY A 35 -0.43 -16.51 -0.44
C GLY A 35 -1.58 -15.85 0.33
N VAL A 36 -2.76 -15.82 -0.29
CA VAL A 36 -3.94 -15.09 0.23
C VAL A 36 -4.52 -15.72 1.50
N LYS A 37 -4.70 -17.05 1.53
CA LYS A 37 -5.27 -17.76 2.69
C LYS A 37 -4.45 -17.57 3.98
N PRO A 38 -3.13 -17.84 4.02
CA PRO A 38 -2.35 -17.61 5.23
C PRO A 38 -2.27 -16.14 5.62
N LEU A 39 -2.27 -15.22 4.65
CA LEU A 39 -2.33 -13.78 4.93
C LEU A 39 -3.61 -13.39 5.67
N ILE A 40 -4.78 -13.87 5.25
CA ILE A 40 -6.05 -13.57 5.92
C ILE A 40 -6.03 -14.08 7.37
N VAL A 41 -5.52 -15.29 7.60
CA VAL A 41 -5.39 -15.86 8.96
C VAL A 41 -4.50 -14.96 9.84
N ALA A 42 -3.39 -14.46 9.31
CA ALA A 42 -2.46 -13.61 10.04
C ALA A 42 -3.01 -12.20 10.35
N ILE A 43 -3.97 -11.70 9.57
CA ILE A 43 -4.61 -10.38 9.81
C ILE A 43 -5.70 -10.46 10.89
N VAL A 44 -6.34 -11.62 11.04
CA VAL A 44 -7.42 -11.85 12.02
C VAL A 44 -6.88 -12.24 13.40
N ALA A 45 -5.64 -12.76 13.46
CA ALA A 45 -4.94 -13.14 14.69
C ALA A 45 -4.38 -11.92 15.44
#